data_AF-A0A0A9Z6E4-F1
#
_entry.id   AF-A0A0A9Z6E4-F1
#
_cell.length_a   1.000
_cell.length_b   1.000
_cell.length_c   1.000
_cell.angle_alpha   90.00
_cell.angle_beta   90.00
_cell.angle_gamma   90.00
#
_symmetry.space_group_name_H-M   'P 1'
#
loop_
_entity.id
_entity.type
_entity.pdbx_description
1 polymer ?
#
loop_
_entity_poly.entity_id
_entity_poly.type
_entity_poly.pdbx_seq_one_letter_code
_entity_poly.pdbx_strand_id
1 'polypeptide(L)'
;IFQSIGFKEFHAYLTLQEEERETELGQKLLNEGVLALKSVTRRYARKQIKWIKNRFIKTIDREVPDMYGLDATDLDTWDENVLNPAVQVVGSCLGLAGYSPTLKPLPREDPVGSVVQRNHCSVCDRIFVDTLQWSVHLKSNKHRRMLTKRKREESREDAGSKSTKIEY
;
A
#
# COMPACT_ATOMS: atom_id res chain seq x y z
N ILE A 1 -20.13 8.66 -1.62
CA ILE A 1 -19.45 9.91 -1.22
C ILE A 1 -18.47 9.73 -0.04
N PHE A 2 -18.82 9.08 1.07
CA PHE A 2 -17.99 9.04 2.30
C PHE A 2 -16.62 8.32 2.22
N GLN A 3 -16.32 7.65 1.10
CA GLN A 3 -15.01 7.04 0.86
C GLN A 3 -14.04 7.97 0.09
N SER A 4 -14.51 9.14 -0.36
CA SER A 4 -13.65 10.11 -1.04
C SER A 4 -12.59 10.67 -0.08
N ILE A 5 -11.43 10.99 -0.64
CA ILE A 5 -10.38 11.73 0.05
C ILE A 5 -10.82 13.20 0.10
N GLY A 6 -10.86 13.78 1.29
CA GLY A 6 -11.18 15.19 1.52
C GLY A 6 -12.49 15.48 2.24
N PHE A 7 -13.32 14.48 2.52
CA PHE A 7 -14.47 14.67 3.42
C PHE A 7 -14.13 14.26 4.86
N LYS A 8 -13.74 13.00 5.05
CA LYS A 8 -13.46 12.43 6.39
C LYS A 8 -12.30 13.11 7.10
N GLU A 9 -11.32 13.62 6.35
CA GLU A 9 -10.18 14.36 6.91
C GLU A 9 -10.60 15.66 7.58
N PHE A 10 -11.70 16.27 7.15
CA PHE A 10 -12.24 17.51 7.72
C PHE A 10 -13.45 17.27 8.61
N HIS A 11 -13.86 16.02 8.85
CA HIS A 11 -15.09 15.71 9.58
C HIS A 11 -15.17 16.44 10.92
N ALA A 12 -14.09 16.39 11.73
CA ALA A 12 -14.06 17.03 13.04
C ALA A 12 -14.29 18.55 12.97
N TYR A 13 -13.73 19.23 11.96
CA TYR A 13 -13.95 20.66 11.73
C TYR A 13 -15.37 20.94 11.23
N LEU A 14 -15.87 20.13 10.29
CA LEU A 14 -17.20 20.31 9.68
C LEU A 14 -18.34 20.05 10.68
N THR A 15 -18.11 19.24 11.72
CA THR A 15 -19.09 18.97 12.78
C THR A 15 -19.10 19.98 13.93
N LEU A 16 -18.20 20.97 13.93
CA LEU A 16 -18.23 22.07 14.89
C LEU A 16 -19.48 22.94 14.68
N GLN A 17 -19.92 23.60 15.76
CA GLN A 17 -20.86 24.71 15.65
C GLN A 17 -20.23 25.85 14.85
N GLU A 18 -21.06 26.68 14.21
CA GLU A 18 -20.57 27.69 13.27
C GLU A 18 -19.70 28.74 13.96
N GLU A 19 -20.05 29.09 15.20
CA GLU A 19 -19.32 30.02 16.06
C GLU A 19 -17.94 29.49 16.49
N GLU A 20 -17.78 28.16 16.55
CA GLU A 20 -16.53 27.52 16.97
C GLU A 20 -15.50 27.41 15.84
N ARG A 21 -15.93 27.54 14.57
CA ARG A 21 -15.05 27.35 13.41
C ARG A 21 -13.97 28.41 13.29
N GLU A 22 -14.27 29.64 13.69
CA GLU A 22 -13.35 30.79 13.67
C GLU A 22 -12.50 30.90 14.94
N THR A 23 -12.72 30.00 15.92
CA THR A 23 -11.90 29.96 17.13
C THR A 23 -10.54 29.31 16.88
N GLU A 24 -9.61 29.43 17.85
CA GLU A 24 -8.33 28.73 17.80
C GLU A 24 -8.50 27.21 17.64
N LEU A 25 -9.55 26.63 18.24
CA LEU A 25 -9.87 25.20 18.10
C LEU A 25 -10.29 24.87 16.66
N GLY A 26 -11.18 25.67 16.07
CA GLY A 26 -11.63 25.50 14.70
C GLY A 26 -10.47 25.59 13.70
N GLN A 27 -9.64 26.63 13.82
CA GLN A 27 -8.46 26.81 12.98
C GLN A 27 -7.44 25.67 13.13
N LYS A 28 -7.27 25.14 14.35
CA LYS A 28 -6.43 23.97 14.61
C LYS A 28 -6.98 22.73 13.89
N LEU A 29 -8.27 22.41 14.04
CA LEU A 29 -8.89 21.25 13.40
C LEU A 29 -8.88 21.35 11.87
N LEU A 30 -9.06 22.56 11.32
CA LEU A 30 -8.92 22.81 9.88
C LEU A 30 -7.50 22.48 9.40
N ASN A 31 -6.47 22.96 10.10
CA ASN A 31 -5.07 22.69 9.76
C ASN A 31 -4.73 21.19 9.86
N GLU A 32 -5.24 20.51 10.90
CA GLU A 32 -5.12 19.05 11.03
C GLU A 32 -5.76 18.34 9.83
N GLY A 33 -6.94 18.78 9.39
CA GLY A 33 -7.62 18.27 8.21
C GLY A 33 -6.81 18.46 6.92
N VAL A 34 -6.20 19.63 6.72
CA VAL A 34 -5.32 19.90 5.56
C VAL A 34 -4.10 18.97 5.56
N LEU A 35 -3.47 18.77 6.72
CA LEU A 35 -2.31 17.87 6.84
C LEU A 35 -2.71 16.41 6.60
N ALA A 36 -3.86 15.99 7.14
CA ALA A 36 -4.42 14.67 6.92
C ALA A 36 -4.74 14.43 5.44
N LEU A 37 -5.39 15.39 4.77
CA LEU A 37 -5.68 15.37 3.34
C LEU A 37 -4.40 15.16 2.53
N LYS A 38 -3.40 16.02 2.72
CA LYS A 38 -2.10 15.91 2.03
C LYS A 38 -1.44 14.54 2.26
N SER A 39 -1.52 14.02 3.48
CA SER A 39 -0.96 12.71 3.84
C SER A 39 -1.67 11.56 3.13
N VAL A 40 -3.00 11.55 3.13
CA VAL A 40 -3.82 10.51 2.51
C VAL A 40 -3.68 10.56 0.99
N THR A 41 -3.64 11.73 0.37
CA THR A 41 -3.40 11.89 -1.08
C THR A 41 -2.04 11.33 -1.49
N ARG A 42 -0.96 11.62 -0.74
CA ARG A 42 0.36 11.01 -1.01
C ARG A 42 0.35 9.48 -0.89
N ARG A 43 -0.34 8.94 0.12
CA ARG A 43 -0.50 7.48 0.28
C ARG A 43 -1.29 6.88 -0.88
N TYR A 44 -2.32 7.60 -1.36
CA TYR A 44 -3.13 7.17 -2.48
C TYR A 44 -2.33 7.13 -3.78
N ALA A 45 -1.58 8.18 -4.11
CA ALA A 45 -0.68 8.19 -5.28
C ALA A 45 0.31 7.01 -5.25
N ARG A 46 0.95 6.74 -4.09
CA ARG A 46 1.83 5.56 -3.94
C ARG A 46 1.11 4.23 -4.13
N LYS A 47 -0.13 4.12 -3.63
CA LYS A 47 -0.97 2.92 -3.84
C LYS A 47 -1.32 2.75 -5.32
N GLN A 48 -1.65 3.83 -6.04
CA GLN A 48 -1.91 3.78 -7.48
C GLN A 48 -0.70 3.27 -8.25
N ILE A 49 0.49 3.85 -8.01
CA ILE A 49 1.74 3.38 -8.64
C ILE A 49 1.99 1.90 -8.36
N LYS A 50 1.86 1.47 -7.09
CA LYS A 50 2.02 0.07 -6.72
C LYS A 50 0.99 -0.84 -7.41
N TRP A 51 -0.27 -0.41 -7.47
CA TRP A 51 -1.33 -1.17 -8.10
C TRP A 51 -1.11 -1.30 -9.60
N ILE A 52 -0.75 -0.22 -10.30
CA ILE A 52 -0.43 -0.21 -11.73
C ILE A 52 0.72 -1.17 -12.02
N LYS A 53 1.85 -1.05 -11.29
CA LYS A 53 3.00 -1.95 -11.47
C LYS A 53 2.63 -3.41 -11.23
N ASN A 54 1.94 -3.71 -10.13
CA ASN A 54 1.58 -5.09 -9.83
C ASN A 54 0.57 -5.68 -10.81
N ARG A 55 -0.37 -4.86 -11.30
CA ARG A 55 -1.46 -5.31 -12.18
C ARG A 55 -1.02 -5.48 -13.63
N PHE A 56 -0.16 -4.59 -14.14
CA PHE A 56 0.19 -4.55 -15.56
C PHE A 56 1.64 -4.95 -15.85
N ILE A 57 2.57 -4.72 -14.92
CA ILE A 57 4.00 -5.01 -15.14
C ILE A 57 4.42 -6.34 -14.52
N LYS A 58 3.93 -6.66 -13.32
CA LYS A 58 4.33 -7.86 -12.53
C LYS A 58 3.35 -9.04 -12.61
N THR A 59 2.75 -9.27 -13.77
CA THR A 59 1.73 -10.31 -13.98
C THR A 59 2.28 -11.36 -14.94
N ILE A 60 2.20 -12.64 -14.52
CA ILE A 60 2.61 -13.80 -15.34
C ILE A 60 1.38 -14.44 -16.00
N ASP A 61 0.26 -14.46 -15.29
CA ASP A 61 -0.91 -15.29 -15.56
C ASP A 61 -2.00 -14.60 -16.40
N ARG A 62 -1.83 -13.32 -16.75
CA ARG A 62 -2.84 -12.55 -17.48
C ARG A 62 -2.25 -11.85 -18.66
N GLU A 63 -3.00 -11.89 -19.75
CA GLU A 63 -2.75 -11.03 -20.89
C GLU A 63 -3.18 -9.61 -20.52
N VAL A 64 -2.21 -8.71 -20.48
CA VAL A 64 -2.39 -7.31 -20.17
C VAL A 64 -1.82 -6.48 -21.32
N PRO A 65 -2.43 -5.32 -21.64
CA PRO A 65 -1.91 -4.45 -22.68
C PRO A 65 -0.49 -4.00 -22.39
N ASP A 66 0.25 -3.71 -23.46
CA ASP A 66 1.55 -3.07 -23.35
C ASP A 66 1.42 -1.69 -22.68
N MET A 67 2.32 -1.44 -21.73
CA MET A 67 2.34 -0.23 -20.94
C MET A 67 3.47 0.67 -21.44
N TYR A 68 3.17 1.91 -21.79
CA TYR A 68 4.19 2.88 -22.20
C TYR A 68 4.37 3.93 -21.09
N GLY A 69 5.61 4.17 -20.69
CA GLY A 69 5.94 5.15 -19.65
C GLY A 69 6.14 6.54 -20.25
N LEU A 70 5.36 7.52 -19.79
CA LEU A 70 5.50 8.93 -20.14
C LEU A 70 5.98 9.70 -18.90
N ASP A 71 6.99 10.55 -19.06
CA ASP A 71 7.54 11.32 -17.96
C ASP A 71 6.84 12.68 -17.85
N ALA A 72 5.99 12.82 -16.83
CA ALA A 72 5.28 14.05 -16.49
C ALA A 72 5.84 14.72 -15.23
N THR A 73 7.12 14.50 -14.92
CA THR A 73 7.77 15.09 -13.73
C THR A 73 7.94 16.60 -13.87
N ASP A 74 8.34 17.05 -15.06
CA ASP A 74 8.44 18.46 -15.43
C ASP A 74 7.31 18.82 -16.40
N LEU A 75 6.51 19.83 -16.03
CA LEU A 75 5.35 20.24 -16.82
C LEU A 75 5.73 21.21 -17.94
N ASP A 76 6.88 21.87 -17.85
CA ASP A 76 7.34 22.80 -18.88
C ASP A 76 7.75 22.06 -20.17
N THR A 77 8.08 20.77 -20.06
CA THR A 77 8.44 19.88 -21.17
C THR A 77 7.33 18.87 -21.52
N TRP A 78 6.08 19.17 -21.15
CA TRP A 78 4.92 18.28 -21.35
C TRP A 78 4.72 17.83 -22.80
N ASP A 79 4.82 18.76 -23.75
CA ASP A 79 4.57 18.44 -25.17
C ASP A 79 5.59 17.43 -25.69
N GLU A 80 6.87 17.60 -25.31
CA GLU A 80 7.98 16.76 -25.72
C GLU A 80 7.98 15.40 -25.04
N ASN A 81 7.71 15.35 -23.73
CA ASN A 81 7.86 14.14 -22.90
C ASN A 81 6.58 13.33 -22.75
N VAL A 82 5.40 13.93 -22.95
CA VAL A 82 4.10 13.30 -22.71
C VAL A 82 3.22 13.32 -23.96
N LEU A 83 2.84 14.50 -24.45
CA LEU A 83 1.82 14.62 -25.52
C LEU A 83 2.30 14.00 -26.83
N ASN A 84 3.43 14.46 -27.36
CA ASN A 84 3.93 14.00 -28.66
C ASN A 84 4.25 12.50 -28.65
N PRO A 85 4.96 11.94 -27.64
CA PRO A 85 5.18 10.50 -27.56
C PRO A 85 3.88 9.70 -27.44
N ALA A 86 2.90 10.18 -26.66
CA ALA A 86 1.61 9.49 -26.53
C ALA A 86 0.86 9.44 -27.88
N VAL A 87 0.81 10.56 -28.59
CA VAL A 87 0.20 10.65 -29.93
C VAL A 87 0.91 9.71 -30.91
N GLN A 88 2.24 9.62 -30.86
CA GLN A 88 3.01 8.68 -31.68
C GLN A 88 2.65 7.22 -31.39
N VAL A 89 2.57 6.85 -30.11
CA VAL A 89 2.19 5.50 -29.70
C VAL A 89 0.76 5.17 -30.14
N VAL A 90 -0.21 6.04 -29.84
CA VAL A 90 -1.62 5.81 -30.18
C VAL A 90 -1.82 5.75 -31.69
N GLY A 91 -1.22 6.66 -32.46
CA GLY A 91 -1.32 6.66 -33.92
C GLY A 91 -0.76 5.37 -34.55
N SER A 92 0.36 4.87 -34.03
CA SER A 92 0.92 3.59 -34.47
C SER A 92 0.04 2.40 -34.08
N CYS A 93 -0.51 2.38 -32.86
CA CYS A 93 -1.45 1.35 -32.41
C CYS A 93 -2.74 1.31 -33.26
N LEU A 94 -3.18 2.46 -33.77
CA LEU A 94 -4.35 2.57 -34.66
C LEU A 94 -4.01 2.26 -36.13
N GLY A 95 -2.74 1.98 -36.47
CA GLY A 95 -2.31 1.69 -37.84
C GLY A 95 -2.30 2.90 -38.77
N LEU A 96 -2.23 4.12 -38.23
CA LEU A 96 -2.20 5.34 -39.03
C LEU A 96 -0.82 5.51 -39.70
N ALA A 97 -0.83 5.95 -40.96
CA ALA A 97 0.40 6.21 -41.69
C ALA A 97 1.18 7.41 -41.09
N GLY A 98 2.51 7.33 -41.09
CA GLY A 98 3.39 8.42 -40.64
C GLY A 98 3.67 8.45 -39.13
N TYR A 99 3.12 7.52 -38.35
CA TYR A 99 3.40 7.38 -36.92
C TYR A 99 4.47 6.31 -36.68
N SER A 100 5.50 6.64 -35.92
CA SER A 100 6.63 5.74 -35.63
C SER A 100 7.16 6.05 -34.24
N PRO A 101 6.55 5.48 -33.18
CA PRO A 101 6.93 5.77 -31.81
C PRO A 101 8.35 5.28 -31.53
N THR A 102 9.18 6.17 -30.99
CA THR A 102 10.50 5.84 -30.43
C THR A 102 10.39 5.16 -29.07
N LEU A 103 9.31 5.46 -28.35
CA LEU A 103 9.02 4.93 -27.03
C LEU A 103 8.66 3.44 -27.12
N LYS A 104 9.33 2.62 -26.31
CA LYS A 104 9.07 1.19 -26.21
C LYS A 104 8.14 0.87 -25.03
N PRO A 105 7.40 -0.24 -25.09
CA PRO A 105 6.71 -0.77 -23.92
C PRO A 105 7.67 -0.96 -22.75
N LEU A 106 7.18 -0.68 -21.55
CA LEU A 106 7.85 -0.98 -20.30
C LEU A 106 8.03 -2.50 -20.20
N PRO A 107 9.24 -2.97 -19.82
CA PRO A 107 9.50 -4.38 -19.70
C PRO A 107 8.62 -4.99 -18.61
N ARG A 108 8.09 -6.19 -18.87
CA ARG A 108 7.45 -6.98 -17.82
C ARG A 108 8.50 -7.39 -16.79
N GLU A 109 8.14 -7.32 -15.52
CA GLU A 109 8.99 -7.76 -14.42
C GLU A 109 8.44 -9.07 -13.88
N ASP A 110 9.30 -10.05 -13.64
CA ASP A 110 8.87 -11.24 -12.91
C ASP A 110 8.39 -10.83 -11.50
N PRO A 111 7.19 -11.24 -11.06
CA PRO A 111 6.77 -11.02 -9.69
C PRO A 111 7.81 -11.64 -8.75
N VAL A 112 8.34 -10.81 -7.86
CA VAL A 112 9.38 -11.21 -6.90
C VAL A 112 8.85 -12.36 -6.03
N GLY A 113 9.34 -13.57 -6.30
CA GLY A 113 9.66 -14.66 -5.36
C GLY A 113 8.60 -15.12 -4.34
N SER A 114 7.32 -14.79 -4.52
CA SER A 114 6.24 -15.14 -3.61
C SER A 114 5.50 -16.36 -4.15
N VAL A 115 5.80 -17.55 -3.62
CA VAL A 115 5.00 -18.74 -3.90
C VAL A 115 3.74 -18.67 -3.04
N VAL A 116 2.58 -18.80 -3.68
CA VAL A 116 1.29 -18.86 -2.98
C VAL A 116 1.27 -20.13 -2.12
N GLN A 117 1.43 -19.97 -0.81
CA GLN A 117 1.43 -21.06 0.17
C GLN A 117 0.77 -20.59 1.46
N ARG A 118 -0.20 -21.38 1.94
CA ARG A 118 -0.88 -21.09 3.20
C ARG A 118 -0.03 -21.59 4.39
N ASN A 119 0.45 -20.66 5.21
CA ASN A 119 1.20 -20.93 6.43
C ASN A 119 0.45 -20.37 7.65
N HIS A 120 0.36 -21.12 8.74
CA HIS A 120 -0.23 -20.66 10.01
C HIS A 120 0.86 -20.49 11.07
N CYS A 121 0.87 -19.32 11.71
CA CYS A 121 1.67 -19.10 12.91
C CYS A 121 0.82 -19.37 14.14
N SER A 122 1.05 -20.50 14.82
CA SER A 122 0.35 -20.85 16.06
C SER A 122 0.64 -19.88 17.23
N VAL A 123 1.78 -19.17 17.19
CA VAL A 123 2.21 -18.22 18.23
C VAL A 123 1.44 -16.90 18.15
N CYS A 124 1.21 -16.42 16.93
CA CYS A 124 0.53 -15.15 16.68
C CYS A 124 -0.93 -15.33 16.29
N ASP A 125 -1.35 -16.58 16.08
CA ASP A 125 -2.63 -17.00 15.51
C ASP A 125 -3.01 -16.24 14.24
N ARG A 126 -2.12 -16.32 13.23
CA ARG A 126 -2.31 -15.64 11.95
C ARG A 126 -1.97 -16.55 10.78
N ILE A 127 -2.78 -16.45 9.73
CA ILE A 127 -2.57 -17.15 8.46
C ILE A 127 -1.88 -16.18 7.48
N PHE A 128 -0.88 -16.70 6.78
CA PHE A 128 -0.15 -16.04 5.71
C PHE A 128 -0.32 -16.88 4.44
N VAL A 129 -0.49 -16.24 3.28
CA VAL A 129 -0.82 -16.93 2.02
C VAL A 129 0.36 -16.89 1.02
N ASP A 130 1.48 -16.33 1.46
CA ASP A 130 2.68 -16.14 0.65
C ASP A 130 3.93 -16.48 1.51
N THR A 131 4.89 -17.18 0.91
CA THR A 131 6.17 -17.54 1.53
C THR A 131 7.01 -16.32 1.93
N LEU A 132 6.97 -15.23 1.16
CA LEU A 132 7.67 -13.98 1.50
C LEU A 132 7.03 -13.36 2.75
N GLN A 133 5.71 -13.17 2.77
CA GLN A 133 4.99 -12.72 3.96
C GLN A 133 5.28 -13.59 5.20
N TRP A 134 5.31 -14.91 5.02
CA TRP A 134 5.64 -15.85 6.08
C TRP A 134 7.06 -15.63 6.62
N SER A 135 8.05 -15.52 5.75
CA SER A 135 9.46 -15.32 6.15
C SER A 135 9.67 -13.99 6.88
N VAL A 136 9.03 -12.91 6.41
CA VAL A 136 9.06 -11.59 7.04
C VAL A 136 8.39 -11.63 8.40
N HIS A 137 7.27 -12.37 8.51
CA HIS A 137 6.57 -12.54 9.78
C HIS A 137 7.46 -13.22 10.83
N LEU A 138 8.11 -14.33 10.50
CA LEU A 138 8.99 -15.05 11.43
C LEU A 138 10.15 -14.17 11.93
N LYS A 139 10.67 -13.30 11.07
CA LYS A 139 11.73 -12.34 11.42
C LYS A 139 11.22 -11.09 12.14
N SER A 140 9.90 -10.87 12.24
CA SER A 140 9.35 -9.64 12.79
C SER A 140 9.54 -9.51 14.31
N ASN A 141 9.74 -8.28 14.78
CA ASN A 141 9.82 -7.98 16.22
C ASN A 141 8.55 -8.40 16.97
N LYS A 142 7.38 -8.32 16.33
CA LYS A 142 6.11 -8.75 16.92
C LYS A 142 6.12 -10.25 17.21
N HIS A 143 6.53 -11.07 16.23
CA HIS A 143 6.62 -12.52 16.41
C HIS A 143 7.59 -12.89 17.53
N ARG A 144 8.78 -12.29 17.53
CA ARG A 144 9.78 -12.47 18.61
C ARG A 144 9.23 -12.13 19.99
N ARG A 145 8.52 -11.01 20.14
CA ARG A 145 7.88 -10.61 21.41
C ARG A 145 6.81 -11.62 21.87
N MET A 146 5.98 -12.11 20.96
CA MET A 146 4.95 -13.11 21.28
C MET A 146 5.57 -14.45 21.70
N LEU A 147 6.65 -14.88 21.06
CA LEU A 147 7.42 -16.06 21.48
C LEU A 147 7.95 -15.90 22.90
N THR A 148 8.58 -14.76 23.22
CA THR A 148 9.09 -14.50 24.57
C THR A 148 7.97 -14.48 25.61
N LYS A 149 6.81 -13.90 25.26
CA LYS A 149 5.64 -13.86 26.14
C LYS A 149 5.14 -15.28 26.45
N ARG A 150 4.92 -16.11 25.43
CA ARG A 150 4.46 -17.50 25.62
C ARG A 150 5.41 -18.33 26.46
N LYS A 151 6.72 -18.25 26.21
CA LYS A 151 7.72 -18.95 27.04
C LYS A 151 7.64 -18.56 28.52
N ARG A 152 7.35 -17.29 28.83
CA ARG A 152 7.17 -16.82 30.21
C ARG A 152 5.88 -17.36 30.83
N GLU A 153 4.80 -17.42 30.06
CA GLU A 153 3.52 -17.99 30.50
C GLU A 153 3.65 -19.50 30.77
N GLU A 154 4.24 -20.25 29.84
CA GLU A 154 4.56 -21.67 29.99
C GLU A 154 5.42 -21.93 31.24
N SER A 155 6.47 -21.12 31.48
CA SER A 155 7.30 -21.27 32.68
C SER A 155 6.57 -21.00 34.00
N ARG A 156 5.53 -20.15 33.97
CA ARG A 156 4.70 -19.84 35.15
C ARG A 156 3.68 -20.94 35.41
N GLU A 157 3.09 -21.49 34.36
CA GLU A 157 2.18 -22.63 34.44
C GLU A 157 2.89 -23.89 34.93
N ASP A 158 4.10 -24.17 34.43
CA ASP A 158 4.95 -25.28 34.91
C ASP A 158 5.36 -25.12 36.38
N ALA A 159 5.66 -23.90 36.82
CA ALA A 159 5.98 -23.62 38.23
C ALA A 159 4.74 -23.78 39.13
N GLY A 160 3.57 -23.34 38.68
CA GLY A 160 2.31 -23.52 39.39
C GLY A 160 1.90 -24.98 39.52
N SER A 161 2.00 -25.75 38.43
CA SER A 161 1.62 -27.17 38.38
C SER A 161 2.53 -28.08 39.22
N LYS A 162 3.81 -27.72 39.38
CA LYS A 162 4.73 -28.39 40.31
C LYS A 162 4.44 -28.09 41.77
N SER A 163 3.93 -26.89 42.09
CA SER A 163 3.54 -26.54 43.46
C SER A 163 2.28 -27.25 43.93
N THR A 164 1.35 -27.57 43.03
CA THR A 164 0.09 -28.28 43.35
C THR A 164 0.25 -29.78 43.55
N LYS A 165 1.39 -30.38 43.17
CA LYS A 165 1.66 -31.82 43.30
C LYS A 165 2.40 -32.24 44.58
N ILE A 166 2.77 -31.30 45.44
CA ILE A 166 3.55 -31.57 46.67
C ILE A 166 2.65 -31.67 47.93
N GLU A 167 1.34 -31.43 47.81
CA GLU A 167 0.39 -31.64 48.90
C GLU A 167 -0.26 -33.02 48.78
N TYR A 168 0.37 -34.06 49.32
CA TYR A 168 -0.27 -35.28 49.88
C TYR A 168 0.74 -36.07 50.71
#